data_AF-A0A8S3JL24-F1
#
_entry.id   AF-A0A8S3JL24-F1
#
_cell.length_a   1.000
_cell.length_b   1.000
_cell.length_c   1.000
_cell.angle_alpha   90.00
_cell.angle_beta   90.00
_cell.angle_gamma   90.00
#
_symmetry.space_group_name_H-M   'P 1'
#
loop_
_entity.id
_entity.type
_entity.pdbx_description
1 polymer ?
#
loop_
_entity_poly.entity_id
_entity_poly.type
_entity_poly.pdbx_seq_one_letter_code
_entity_poly.pdbx_strand_id
1 'polypeptide(L)'
;KIRQYVYFPNGHEQDFVVESTTKASELVSNICRELKFVPSSANGLSLYLETNKQQVSIPSNTYFFDFLTQLRGHDKKKLDYKIYFRRKLWIDIIPGDDKQADSIVHFYQEKDNYLLGLHKLEVEEAANLAALLGRADRGKGAPEANLSNFVPAYLVKATSQSDWAK
;
A
#
# COMPACT_ATOMS: atom_id res chain seq x y z
N LYS A 1 3.72 -23.09 -15.48
CA LYS A 1 3.30 -22.24 -14.35
C LYS A 1 3.87 -20.85 -14.58
N ILE A 2 3.04 -19.82 -14.64
CA ILE A 2 3.47 -18.44 -14.86
C ILE A 2 3.68 -17.79 -13.50
N ARG A 3 4.72 -16.98 -13.34
CA ARG A 3 5.01 -16.23 -12.11
C ARG A 3 4.69 -14.75 -12.34
N GLN A 4 3.94 -14.16 -11.43
CA GLN A 4 3.53 -12.75 -11.45
C GLN A 4 4.12 -12.04 -10.23
N TYR A 5 4.96 -11.03 -10.47
CA TYR A 5 5.42 -10.14 -9.40
C TYR A 5 4.28 -9.24 -8.91
N VAL A 6 4.18 -9.13 -7.59
CA VAL A 6 3.21 -8.31 -6.89
C VAL A 6 3.96 -7.37 -5.94
N TYR A 7 3.63 -6.08 -6.03
CA TYR A 7 4.23 -4.99 -5.27
C TYR A 7 3.36 -4.63 -4.07
N PHE A 8 3.99 -4.48 -2.91
CA PHE A 8 3.32 -4.20 -1.63
C PHE A 8 3.55 -2.77 -1.17
N PRO A 9 2.66 -2.22 -0.31
CA PRO A 9 2.79 -0.84 0.18
C PRO A 9 4.08 -0.59 0.99
N ASN A 10 4.60 -1.61 1.67
CA ASN A 10 5.90 -1.52 2.35
C ASN A 10 7.13 -1.47 1.42
N GLY A 11 6.91 -1.47 0.10
CA GLY A 11 7.97 -1.43 -0.91
C GLY A 11 8.57 -2.79 -1.27
N HIS A 12 8.15 -3.87 -0.62
CA HIS A 12 8.56 -5.22 -0.99
C HIS A 12 7.87 -5.67 -2.28
N GLU A 13 8.51 -6.57 -3.03
CA GLU A 13 7.91 -7.28 -4.16
C GLU A 13 8.09 -8.79 -3.97
N GLN A 14 7.07 -9.57 -4.31
CA GLN A 14 7.13 -11.03 -4.28
C GLN A 14 6.41 -11.60 -5.48
N ASP A 15 6.93 -12.70 -6.03
CA ASP A 15 6.29 -13.38 -7.14
C ASP A 15 5.36 -14.50 -6.67
N PHE A 16 4.20 -14.61 -7.32
CA PHE A 16 3.18 -15.61 -7.03
C PHE A 16 2.90 -16.44 -8.27
N VAL A 17 2.60 -17.72 -8.06
CA VAL A 17 2.20 -18.62 -9.16
C VAL A 17 0.77 -18.32 -9.57
N VAL A 18 0.57 -18.10 -10.86
CA VAL A 18 -0.73 -17.86 -11.49
C VAL A 18 -0.96 -18.81 -12.67
N GLU A 19 -2.21 -19.17 -12.87
CA GLU A 19 -2.71 -20.03 -13.95
C GLU A 19 -3.70 -19.24 -14.82
N SER A 20 -3.97 -19.72 -16.04
CA SER A 20 -4.91 -19.06 -16.95
C SER A 20 -6.32 -18.92 -16.36
N THR A 21 -6.67 -19.81 -15.43
CA THR A 21 -7.95 -19.86 -14.71
C THR A 21 -7.92 -19.14 -13.37
N THR A 22 -6.81 -18.54 -12.95
CA THR A 22 -6.74 -17.85 -11.66
C THR A 22 -7.58 -16.58 -11.68
N LYS A 23 -8.54 -16.49 -10.76
CA LYS A 23 -9.30 -15.26 -10.52
C LYS A 23 -8.53 -14.30 -9.62
N ALA A 24 -8.85 -13.00 -9.74
CA ALA A 24 -8.23 -11.97 -8.89
C ALA A 24 -8.46 -12.25 -7.39
N SER A 25 -9.66 -12.70 -6.99
CA SER A 25 -9.95 -13.08 -5.60
C SER A 25 -9.10 -14.25 -5.11
N GLU A 26 -8.88 -15.26 -5.95
CA GLU A 26 -8.06 -16.43 -5.62
C GLU A 26 -6.60 -16.04 -5.43
N LEU A 27 -6.09 -15.16 -6.30
CA LEU A 27 -4.75 -14.61 -6.16
C LEU A 27 -4.61 -13.79 -4.87
N VAL A 28 -5.60 -12.95 -4.52
CA VAL A 28 -5.63 -12.25 -3.22
C VAL A 28 -5.57 -13.22 -2.05
N SER A 29 -6.41 -14.26 -2.05
CA SER A 29 -6.39 -15.28 -0.99
C SER A 29 -5.06 -16.03 -0.90
N ASN A 30 -4.42 -16.33 -2.04
CA ASN A 30 -3.10 -16.96 -2.07
C ASN A 30 -2.02 -16.06 -1.48
N ILE A 31 -2.01 -14.78 -1.85
CA ILE A 31 -1.09 -13.78 -1.29
C ILE A 31 -1.26 -13.68 0.24
N CYS A 32 -2.49 -13.52 0.72
CA CYS A 32 -2.78 -13.46 2.17
C CYS A 32 -2.27 -14.71 2.90
N ARG A 33 -2.47 -15.89 2.32
CA ARG A 33 -2.02 -17.16 2.91
C ARG A 33 -0.50 -17.28 2.95
N GLU A 34 0.19 -16.92 1.87
CA GLU A 34 1.66 -16.94 1.81
C GLU A 34 2.30 -15.93 2.79
N LEU A 35 1.71 -14.74 2.92
CA LEU A 35 2.15 -13.70 3.84
C LEU A 35 1.67 -13.91 5.29
N LYS A 36 0.90 -14.99 5.53
CA LYS A 36 0.37 -15.40 6.84
C LYS A 36 -0.53 -14.33 7.49
N PHE A 37 -1.38 -13.69 6.68
CA PHE A 37 -2.42 -12.81 7.17
C PHE A 37 -3.51 -13.63 7.87
N VAL A 38 -4.17 -13.01 8.84
CA VAL A 38 -5.38 -13.54 9.44
C VAL A 38 -6.47 -13.59 8.35
N PRO A 39 -7.27 -14.67 8.25
CA PRO A 39 -8.25 -14.81 7.17
C PRO A 39 -9.24 -13.65 7.04
N SER A 40 -9.66 -13.04 8.16
CA SER A 40 -10.56 -11.87 8.18
C SER A 40 -9.94 -10.64 7.52
N SER A 41 -8.61 -10.47 7.57
CA SER A 41 -7.89 -9.35 6.96
C SER A 41 -7.90 -9.38 5.43
N ALA A 42 -8.20 -10.53 4.82
CA ALA A 42 -8.36 -10.65 3.37
C ALA A 42 -9.51 -9.78 2.84
N ASN A 43 -10.53 -9.51 3.66
CA ASN A 43 -11.65 -8.68 3.29
C ASN A 43 -11.18 -7.25 3.00
N GLY A 44 -11.63 -6.67 1.90
CA GLY A 44 -11.24 -5.32 1.48
C GLY A 44 -9.88 -5.20 0.81
N LEU A 45 -9.07 -6.27 0.73
CA LEU A 45 -7.84 -6.31 -0.07
C LEU A 45 -8.15 -6.56 -1.55
N SER A 46 -7.37 -5.96 -2.44
CA SER A 46 -7.57 -6.02 -3.89
C SER A 46 -6.25 -5.90 -4.64
N LEU A 47 -6.27 -6.35 -5.89
CA LEU A 47 -5.18 -6.16 -6.83
C LEU A 47 -5.44 -4.92 -7.67
N TYR A 48 -4.38 -4.18 -7.93
CA TYR A 48 -4.37 -3.00 -8.79
C TYR A 48 -3.37 -3.22 -9.90
N LEU A 49 -3.78 -2.94 -11.13
CA LEU A 49 -2.88 -2.92 -12.26
C LEU A 49 -2.49 -1.48 -12.53
N GLU A 50 -1.19 -1.21 -12.53
CA GLU A 50 -0.62 0.07 -12.90
C GLU A 50 0.05 -0.04 -14.27
N THR A 51 -0.24 0.92 -15.13
CA THR A 51 0.45 1.15 -16.41
C THR A 51 0.97 2.58 -16.43
N ASN A 52 1.75 2.92 -17.47
CA ASN A 52 2.19 4.30 -17.71
C ASN A 52 1.04 5.32 -17.90
N LYS A 53 -0.20 4.86 -18.12
CA LYS A 53 -1.36 5.73 -18.37
C LYS A 53 -2.27 5.86 -17.16
N GLN A 54 -2.45 4.78 -16.41
CA GLN A 54 -3.46 4.70 -15.36
C GLN A 54 -3.15 3.55 -14.41
N GLN A 55 -3.74 3.66 -13.21
CA GLN A 55 -3.84 2.58 -12.24
C GLN A 55 -5.33 2.22 -12.05
N VAL A 56 -5.66 0.94 -12.16
CA VAL A 56 -7.04 0.43 -12.07
C VAL A 56 -7.13 -0.78 -11.15
N SER A 57 -8.20 -0.87 -10.36
CA SER A 57 -8.48 -2.04 -9.52
C SER A 57 -9.01 -3.19 -10.37
N ILE A 58 -8.48 -4.40 -10.15
CA ILE A 58 -8.92 -5.62 -10.83
C ILE A 58 -10.18 -6.16 -10.09
N PRO A 59 -11.32 -6.36 -10.76
CA PRO A 59 -12.52 -6.89 -10.12
C PRO A 59 -12.30 -8.31 -9.59
N SER A 60 -12.77 -8.59 -8.37
CA SER A 60 -12.48 -9.85 -7.66
C SER A 60 -12.89 -11.11 -8.41
N ASN A 61 -14.03 -11.08 -9.13
CA ASN A 61 -14.56 -12.24 -9.86
C ASN A 61 -14.07 -12.33 -11.33
N THR A 62 -13.06 -11.56 -11.72
CA THR A 62 -12.49 -11.60 -13.07
C THR A 62 -11.23 -12.48 -13.10
N TYR A 63 -11.06 -13.25 -14.17
CA TYR A 63 -9.81 -13.97 -14.44
C TYR A 63 -8.67 -12.98 -14.65
N PHE A 64 -7.55 -13.21 -13.97
CA PHE A 64 -6.44 -12.26 -13.96
C PHE A 64 -5.91 -11.96 -15.38
N PHE A 65 -5.68 -13.01 -16.18
CA PHE A 65 -5.17 -12.86 -17.54
C PHE A 65 -6.19 -12.28 -18.54
N ASP A 66 -7.48 -12.49 -18.32
CA ASP A 66 -8.53 -11.87 -19.13
C ASP A 66 -8.52 -10.36 -18.92
N PHE A 67 -8.37 -9.91 -17.67
CA PHE A 67 -8.27 -8.48 -17.36
C PHE A 67 -7.05 -7.84 -18.03
N LEU A 68 -5.88 -8.49 -17.98
CA LEU A 68 -4.67 -8.01 -18.69
C LEU A 68 -4.91 -7.88 -20.20
N THR A 69 -5.58 -8.88 -20.78
CA THR A 69 -5.84 -8.92 -22.22
C THR A 69 -6.83 -7.85 -22.64
N GLN A 70 -7.90 -7.64 -21.86
CA GLN A 70 -8.87 -6.57 -22.09
C GLN A 70 -8.22 -5.19 -22.01
N LEU A 71 -7.34 -4.97 -21.03
CA LEU A 71 -6.68 -3.68 -20.83
C LEU A 71 -5.62 -3.38 -21.91
N ARG A 72 -4.97 -4.43 -22.45
CA ARG A 72 -4.10 -4.30 -23.64
C ARG A 72 -4.91 -3.93 -24.89
N GLY A 73 -6.15 -4.40 -24.99
CA GLY A 73 -6.99 -4.24 -26.17
C GLY A 73 -6.35 -4.85 -27.42
N HIS A 74 -6.45 -4.14 -28.55
CA HIS A 74 -5.91 -4.58 -29.84
C HIS A 74 -4.43 -4.26 -30.05
N ASP A 75 -3.75 -3.62 -29.09
CA ASP A 75 -2.33 -3.33 -29.21
C ASP A 75 -1.52 -4.64 -29.16
N LYS A 76 -0.66 -4.85 -30.17
CA LYS A 76 0.21 -6.02 -30.27
C LYS A 76 1.48 -5.88 -29.43
N LYS A 77 1.76 -4.68 -28.89
CA LYS A 77 2.91 -4.47 -28.01
C LYS A 77 2.69 -5.17 -26.66
N LYS A 78 3.78 -5.56 -26.01
CA LYS A 78 3.73 -6.04 -24.62
C LYS A 78 3.18 -4.91 -23.75
N LEU A 79 2.16 -5.23 -22.96
CA LEU A 79 1.66 -4.32 -21.94
C LEU A 79 2.76 -4.23 -20.86
N ASP A 80 3.30 -3.04 -20.66
CA ASP A 80 4.16 -2.75 -19.53
C ASP A 80 3.27 -2.41 -18.33
N TYR A 81 3.30 -3.24 -17.30
CA TYR A 81 2.44 -3.10 -16.14
C TYR A 81 3.09 -3.61 -14.86
N LYS A 82 2.60 -3.09 -13.74
CA LYS A 82 2.88 -3.59 -12.39
C LYS A 82 1.59 -3.99 -11.70
N ILE A 83 1.65 -5.02 -10.87
CA ILE A 83 0.53 -5.45 -10.05
C ILE A 83 0.80 -5.04 -8.61
N TYR A 84 -0.06 -4.20 -8.06
CA TYR A 84 -0.01 -3.77 -6.67
C TYR A 84 -1.06 -4.51 -5.85
N PHE A 85 -0.68 -4.90 -4.64
CA PHE A 85 -1.60 -5.44 -3.64
C PHE A 85 -1.89 -4.36 -2.61
N ARG A 86 -3.16 -3.96 -2.49
CA ARG A 86 -3.56 -2.85 -1.62
C ARG A 86 -4.90 -3.11 -0.97
N ARG A 87 -5.13 -2.49 0.19
CA ARG A 87 -6.46 -2.36 0.79
C ARG A 87 -7.25 -1.30 0.03
N LYS A 88 -8.41 -1.72 -0.46
CA LYS A 88 -9.39 -0.91 -1.18
C LYS A 88 -10.52 -0.44 -0.28
N LEU A 89 -11.00 -1.31 0.60
CA LEU A 89 -12.08 -1.00 1.53
C LEU A 89 -11.53 -1.03 2.94
N TRP A 90 -11.77 0.03 3.72
CA TRP A 90 -11.35 0.18 5.12
C TRP A 90 -12.50 -0.12 6.08
N ILE A 91 -12.91 -1.38 6.14
CA ILE A 91 -14.02 -1.86 6.97
C ILE A 91 -13.45 -2.83 8.02
N ASP A 92 -13.93 -2.71 9.26
CA ASP A 92 -13.63 -3.57 10.41
C ASP A 92 -12.12 -3.84 10.62
N ILE A 93 -11.29 -2.79 10.53
CA ILE A 93 -9.86 -2.88 10.83
C ILE A 93 -9.57 -2.36 12.21
N ILE A 94 -8.97 -3.23 13.01
CA ILE A 94 -8.46 -2.93 14.33
C ILE A 94 -6.94 -3.16 14.27
N PRO A 95 -6.12 -2.09 14.32
CA PRO A 95 -4.68 -2.23 14.37
C PRO A 95 -4.25 -3.13 15.54
N GLY A 96 -3.37 -4.10 15.26
CA GLY A 96 -2.88 -5.08 16.21
C GLY A 96 -3.50 -6.47 16.09
N ASP A 97 -4.72 -6.59 15.54
CA ASP A 97 -5.39 -7.89 15.33
C ASP A 97 -4.65 -8.73 14.27
N ASP A 98 -4.10 -8.08 13.25
CA ASP A 98 -3.24 -8.72 12.24
C ASP A 98 -1.97 -7.90 12.01
N LYS A 99 -0.95 -8.17 12.82
CA LYS A 99 0.34 -7.49 12.75
C LYS A 99 1.05 -7.65 11.39
N GLN A 100 0.80 -8.74 10.66
CA GLN A 100 1.38 -8.95 9.34
C GLN A 100 0.72 -8.02 8.32
N ALA A 101 -0.61 -7.98 8.30
CA ALA A 101 -1.34 -7.04 7.45
C ALA A 101 -1.01 -5.57 7.82
N ASP A 102 -0.88 -5.26 9.11
CA ASP A 102 -0.52 -3.93 9.57
C ASP A 102 0.85 -3.50 9.05
N SER A 103 1.86 -4.37 9.17
CA SER A 103 3.24 -4.07 8.81
C SER A 103 3.55 -4.19 7.31
N ILE A 104 2.69 -4.81 6.50
CA ILE A 104 2.90 -4.92 5.05
C ILE A 104 2.01 -3.93 4.30
N VAL A 105 0.78 -3.71 4.77
CA VAL A 105 -0.27 -2.99 4.05
C VAL A 105 -0.72 -1.75 4.82
N HIS A 106 -1.32 -1.93 6.01
CA HIS A 106 -2.11 -0.85 6.63
C HIS A 106 -1.25 0.36 6.99
N PHE A 107 -0.15 0.14 7.70
CA PHE A 107 0.73 1.22 8.15
C PHE A 107 1.28 2.04 6.98
N TYR A 108 1.75 1.37 5.93
CA TYR A 108 2.38 2.05 4.80
C TYR A 108 1.36 2.81 3.94
N GLN A 109 0.18 2.23 3.68
CA GLN A 109 -0.88 2.95 2.98
C GLN A 109 -1.36 4.17 3.75
N GLU A 110 -1.55 4.03 5.08
CA GLU A 110 -2.04 5.14 5.89
C GLU A 110 -0.97 6.21 6.13
N LYS A 111 0.31 5.81 6.21
CA LYS A 111 1.44 6.75 6.23
C LYS A 111 1.43 7.65 4.98
N ASP A 112 1.20 7.08 3.80
CA ASP A 112 1.15 7.87 2.56
C ASP A 112 -0.04 8.86 2.58
N ASN A 113 -1.22 8.44 3.03
CA ASN A 113 -2.39 9.31 3.19
C ASN A 113 -2.14 10.44 4.20
N TYR A 114 -1.49 10.10 5.32
CA TYR A 114 -1.06 11.05 6.33
C TYR A 114 -0.12 12.10 5.73
N LEU A 115 0.96 11.69 5.07
CA LEU A 115 1.95 12.61 4.48
C LEU A 115 1.37 13.48 3.36
N LEU A 116 0.39 12.97 2.61
CA LEU A 116 -0.39 13.75 1.64
C LEU A 116 -1.27 14.82 2.30
N GLY A 117 -1.47 14.78 3.62
CA GLY A 117 -2.27 15.74 4.37
C GLY A 117 -3.77 15.52 4.22
N LEU A 118 -4.21 14.27 4.05
CA LEU A 118 -5.63 13.92 3.90
C LEU A 118 -6.41 13.94 5.22
N HIS A 119 -5.73 14.12 6.35
CA HIS A 119 -6.33 14.16 7.68
C HIS A 119 -6.23 15.57 8.26
N LYS A 120 -7.27 15.97 8.99
CA LYS A 120 -7.21 17.17 9.83
C LYS A 120 -6.53 16.78 11.14
N LEU A 121 -5.40 17.42 11.42
CA LEU A 121 -4.57 17.15 12.60
C LEU A 121 -4.12 18.46 13.23
N GLU A 122 -3.96 18.44 14.55
CA GLU A 122 -3.26 19.47 15.30
C GLU A 122 -1.73 19.25 15.27
N VAL A 123 -0.97 20.30 15.57
CA VAL A 123 0.51 20.24 15.55
C VAL A 123 1.05 19.20 16.54
N GLU A 124 0.44 19.09 17.72
CA GLU A 124 0.85 18.12 18.75
C GLU A 124 0.61 16.67 18.31
N GLU A 125 -0.53 16.38 17.68
CA GLU A 125 -0.82 15.05 17.13
C GLU A 125 0.18 14.66 16.05
N ALA A 126 0.49 15.59 15.15
CA ALA A 126 1.49 15.38 14.11
C ALA A 126 2.91 15.20 14.67
N ALA A 127 3.26 15.88 15.77
CA ALA A 127 4.55 15.68 16.45
C ALA A 127 4.66 14.27 17.03
N ASN A 128 3.60 13.79 17.69
CA ASN A 128 3.54 12.43 18.21
C ASN A 128 3.65 11.38 17.09
N LEU A 129 2.93 11.57 15.99
CA LEU A 129 3.02 10.69 14.82
C LEU A 129 4.41 10.73 14.19
N ALA A 130 5.02 11.91 14.06
CA ALA A 130 6.37 12.06 13.52
C ALA A 130 7.41 11.29 14.36
N ALA A 131 7.31 11.35 15.69
CA ALA A 131 8.17 10.60 16.59
C ALA A 131 7.99 9.08 16.42
N LEU A 132 6.74 8.60 16.30
CA LEU A 132 6.44 7.18 16.05
C LEU A 132 6.96 6.72 14.68
N LEU A 133 6.77 7.52 13.64
CA LEU A 133 7.29 7.25 12.31
C LEU A 133 8.82 7.22 12.29
N GLY A 134 9.48 8.12 13.02
CA GLY A 134 10.94 8.11 13.21
C GLY A 134 11.44 6.83 13.89
N ARG A 135 10.69 6.32 14.88
CA ARG A 135 11.03 5.03 15.53
C ARG A 135 10.82 3.83 14.61
N ALA A 136 9.78 3.86 13.76
CA ALA A 136 9.49 2.82 12.80
C ALA A 136 10.53 2.79 11.66
N ASP A 137 11.01 3.97 11.25
CA ASP A 137 11.90 4.16 10.11
C ASP A 137 13.38 4.29 10.55
N ARG A 138 13.98 3.15 10.95
CA ARG A 138 15.36 3.09 11.48
C ARG A 138 16.46 3.54 10.50
N GLY A 139 16.11 3.89 9.25
CA GLY A 139 17.06 4.20 8.18
C GLY A 139 16.96 5.62 7.60
N LYS A 140 15.92 6.40 7.87
CA LYS A 140 15.69 7.72 7.24
C LYS A 140 16.16 8.93 8.06
N GLY A 141 16.86 8.70 9.16
CA GLY A 141 17.37 9.75 10.05
C GLY A 141 16.31 10.28 11.02
N ALA A 142 16.72 11.14 11.95
CA ALA A 142 15.82 11.75 12.92
C ALA A 142 14.76 12.62 12.21
N PRO A 143 13.50 12.67 12.71
CA PRO A 143 12.44 13.50 12.13
C PRO A 143 12.86 14.96 11.89
N GLU A 144 13.68 15.49 12.79
CA GLU A 144 14.25 16.84 12.78
C GLU A 144 15.07 17.17 11.52
N ALA A 145 15.71 16.16 10.93
CA ALA A 145 16.58 16.30 9.78
C ALA A 145 15.83 16.19 8.45
N ASN A 146 14.63 15.60 8.44
CA ASN A 146 13.86 15.35 7.21
C ASN A 146 12.34 15.35 7.45
N LEU A 147 11.83 16.48 7.96
CA LEU A 147 10.43 16.63 8.38
C LEU A 147 9.41 16.22 7.30
N SER A 148 9.72 16.41 6.02
CA SER A 148 8.82 15.99 4.92
C SER A 148 8.54 14.49 4.85
N ASN A 149 9.36 13.65 5.49
CA ASN A 149 9.12 12.21 5.58
C ASN A 149 8.22 11.81 6.76
N PHE A 150 7.94 12.76 7.67
CA PHE A 150 7.32 12.49 8.97
C PHE A 150 6.14 13.42 9.30
N VAL A 151 6.02 14.55 8.62
CA VAL A 151 5.00 15.59 8.87
C VAL A 151 4.40 16.05 7.53
N PRO A 152 3.08 16.23 7.44
CA PRO A 152 2.43 16.74 6.23
C PRO A 152 2.90 18.16 5.90
N ALA A 153 3.08 18.46 4.61
CA ALA A 153 3.69 19.72 4.16
C ALA A 153 2.96 20.99 4.64
N TYR A 154 1.65 20.92 4.91
CA TYR A 154 0.87 22.05 5.41
C TYR A 154 1.13 22.36 6.89
N LEU A 155 1.48 21.34 7.71
CA LEU A 155 1.81 21.51 9.13
C LEU A 155 3.26 21.93 9.34
N VAL A 156 4.18 21.52 8.45
CA VAL A 156 5.58 21.97 8.52
C VAL A 156 5.68 23.50 8.54
N LYS A 157 4.78 24.19 7.84
CA LYS A 157 4.75 25.67 7.77
C LYS A 157 4.08 26.34 8.96
N ALA A 158 3.37 25.59 9.81
CA ALA A 158 2.62 26.15 10.93
C ALA A 158 3.53 26.51 12.12
N THR A 159 4.74 25.94 12.18
CA THR A 159 5.65 26.00 13.32
C THR A 159 7.11 26.07 12.85
N SER A 160 8.02 26.56 13.68
CA SER A 160 9.45 26.65 13.36
C SER A 160 10.12 25.28 13.38
N GLN A 161 11.23 25.11 12.64
CA GLN A 161 11.99 23.86 12.66
C GLN A 161 12.54 23.50 14.06
N SER A 162 12.92 24.52 14.85
CA SER A 162 13.38 24.31 16.22
C SER A 162 12.28 23.82 17.16
N ASP A 163 11.02 24.13 16.88
CA ASP A 163 9.90 23.68 17.70
C ASP A 163 9.45 22.27 17.34
N TRP A 164 9.65 21.82 16.09
CA TRP A 164 9.48 20.40 15.71
C TRP A 164 10.53 19.46 16.30
N ALA A 165 11.68 20.01 16.72
CA ALA A 165 12.78 19.25 17.30
C ALA A 165 12.74 19.16 18.83
N LYS A 166 11.82 19.86 19.48
CA LYS A 166 11.60 19.78 20.93
C LYS A 166 10.66 18.64 21.27
#